data_AF-A0A139AAL9-F1
#
_entry.id   AF-A0A139AAL9-F1
#
_cell.length_a   1.000
_cell.length_b   1.000
_cell.length_c   1.000
_cell.angle_alpha   90.00
_cell.angle_beta   90.00
_cell.angle_gamma   90.00
#
_symmetry.space_group_name_H-M   'P 1'
#
loop_
_entity.id
_entity.type
_entity.pdbx_description
1 polymer ?
#
loop_
_entity_poly.entity_id
_entity_poly.type
_entity_poly.pdbx_seq_one_letter_code
_entity_poly.pdbx_strand_id
1 'polypeptide(L)'
;MSQMKTPNHHLRCQGDPTLTFTENHTVTSNSLIEAIEAGDLDLVCGILASGADPNARKTVTITCTVWQSIKHGSWGRADVGMGNFESRVDSRQCESALALAIHSKNLAIVQALIRYGADMHAPIEWALPGFYEIWDEKAWFRRWRFVYSFPDALSLAAGVKNTVAARGGPSLVGNSPEFPSVRVNCKGGNVSLVNPSKDLSIYVSWCSVPLDIPIVGVKTTLATSPGSVDPTWLQL
;
A
#
# COMPACT_ATOMS: atom_id res chain seq x y z
N MET A 1 78.45 8.01 -11.19
CA MET A 1 77.16 8.34 -11.83
C MET A 1 76.19 7.20 -11.56
N SER A 2 75.29 7.33 -10.59
CA SER A 2 74.07 6.53 -10.54
C SER A 2 73.10 7.19 -9.57
N GLN A 3 71.99 7.72 -10.09
CA GLN A 3 70.96 8.40 -9.32
C GLN A 3 69.98 7.37 -8.74
N MET A 4 69.74 7.42 -7.43
CA MET A 4 68.63 6.73 -6.78
C MET A 4 67.33 7.49 -7.05
N LYS A 5 66.35 6.79 -7.63
CA LYS A 5 65.01 7.28 -7.93
C LYS A 5 64.05 6.68 -6.90
N THR A 6 63.44 7.50 -6.05
CA THR A 6 62.39 7.08 -5.12
C THR A 6 61.02 7.07 -5.83
N PRO A 7 60.11 6.11 -5.51
CA PRO A 7 58.76 6.13 -6.04
C PRO A 7 57.82 6.92 -5.12
N ASN A 8 57.16 7.94 -5.70
CA ASN A 8 56.05 8.67 -5.11
C ASN A 8 54.77 7.81 -5.17
N HIS A 9 54.31 7.31 -4.03
CA HIS A 9 52.93 6.82 -3.88
C HIS A 9 52.05 7.95 -3.33
N HIS A 10 51.39 8.67 -4.24
CA HIS A 10 50.26 9.53 -3.93
C HIS A 10 48.99 8.86 -4.47
N LEU A 11 48.42 7.95 -3.67
CA LEU A 11 47.07 7.44 -3.88
C LEU A 11 46.11 8.46 -3.26
N ARG A 12 45.55 9.30 -4.12
CA ARG A 12 44.52 10.27 -3.77
C ARG A 12 43.17 9.53 -3.87
N CYS A 13 42.60 9.16 -2.74
CA CYS A 13 41.22 8.66 -2.66
C CYS A 13 40.26 9.81 -3.02
N GLN A 14 39.78 9.83 -4.26
CA GLN A 14 38.60 10.63 -4.60
C GLN A 14 37.38 9.83 -4.19
N GLY A 15 36.68 10.29 -3.15
CA GLY A 15 35.36 9.79 -2.79
C GLY A 15 34.39 10.10 -3.93
N ASP A 16 33.65 9.09 -4.34
CA ASP A 16 32.65 9.13 -5.39
C ASP A 16 31.45 10.01 -4.93
N PRO A 17 31.20 11.18 -5.54
CA PRO A 17 30.13 12.10 -5.12
C PRO A 17 28.72 11.62 -5.47
N THR A 18 28.58 10.44 -6.08
CA THR A 18 27.29 9.94 -6.59
C THR A 18 26.41 9.29 -5.51
N LEU A 19 26.95 8.99 -4.31
CA LEU A 19 26.24 8.25 -3.26
C LEU A 19 25.41 9.11 -2.29
N THR A 20 25.56 10.43 -2.27
CA THR A 20 24.87 11.30 -1.28
C THR A 20 23.48 11.77 -1.74
N PHE A 21 23.16 11.69 -3.03
CA PHE A 21 21.90 12.21 -3.57
C PHE A 21 20.70 11.29 -3.29
N THR A 22 20.90 9.97 -3.38
CA THR A 22 19.84 8.99 -3.17
C THR A 22 19.40 8.87 -1.71
N GLU A 23 20.32 9.04 -0.76
CA GLU A 23 20.02 8.85 0.67
C GLU A 23 19.08 9.95 1.18
N ASN A 24 19.33 11.22 0.81
CA ASN A 24 18.48 12.34 1.20
C ASN A 24 17.05 12.23 0.66
N HIS A 25 16.88 11.72 -0.57
CA HIS A 25 15.56 11.55 -1.18
C HIS A 25 14.72 10.46 -0.49
N THR A 26 15.37 9.41 0.03
CA THR A 26 14.65 8.36 0.76
C THR A 26 14.16 8.82 2.13
N VAL A 27 14.94 9.64 2.83
CA VAL A 27 14.54 10.19 4.13
C VAL A 27 13.36 11.14 3.98
N THR A 28 13.37 12.04 2.98
CA THR A 28 12.26 12.97 2.73
C THR A 28 10.99 12.25 2.30
N SER A 29 11.12 11.19 1.49
CA SER A 29 9.98 10.34 1.11
C SER A 29 9.34 9.68 2.33
N ASN A 30 10.15 9.13 3.25
CA ASN A 30 9.63 8.49 4.45
C ASN A 30 8.92 9.49 5.38
N SER A 31 9.51 10.67 5.59
CA SER A 31 8.89 11.73 6.40
C SER A 31 7.57 12.22 5.83
N LEU A 32 7.45 12.30 4.50
CA LEU A 32 6.16 12.63 3.85
C LEU A 32 5.09 11.59 4.17
N ILE A 33 5.42 10.30 4.06
CA ILE A 33 4.49 9.20 4.37
C ILE A 33 4.03 9.28 5.83
N GLU A 34 4.96 9.50 6.77
CA GLU A 34 4.64 9.60 8.20
C GLU A 34 3.71 10.79 8.51
N ALA A 35 3.95 11.95 7.89
CA ALA A 35 3.09 13.11 8.03
C ALA A 35 1.66 12.85 7.51
N ILE A 36 1.54 12.15 6.37
CA ILE A 36 0.24 11.75 5.80
C ILE A 36 -0.50 10.80 6.75
N GLU A 37 0.18 9.80 7.31
CA GLU A 37 -0.43 8.84 8.23
C GLU A 37 -0.76 9.41 9.63
N ALA A 38 -0.11 10.52 10.00
CA ALA A 38 -0.45 11.34 11.15
C ALA A 38 -1.62 12.28 10.87
N GLY A 39 -1.94 12.55 9.61
CA GLY A 39 -2.98 13.51 9.20
C GLY A 39 -2.57 14.97 9.36
N ASP A 40 -1.27 15.26 9.43
CA ASP A 40 -0.71 16.59 9.66
C ASP A 40 -0.55 17.34 8.31
N LEU A 41 -1.56 18.13 7.96
CA LEU A 41 -1.60 18.87 6.68
C LEU A 41 -0.46 19.89 6.55
N ASP A 42 -0.14 20.60 7.64
CA ASP A 42 0.86 21.67 7.62
C ASP A 42 2.25 21.07 7.38
N LEU A 43 2.57 19.97 8.07
CA LEU A 43 3.81 19.24 7.86
C LEU A 43 3.89 18.66 6.44
N VAL A 44 2.81 18.08 5.92
CA VAL A 44 2.75 17.60 4.53
C VAL A 44 3.07 18.72 3.54
N CYS A 45 2.45 19.90 3.70
CA CYS A 45 2.68 21.03 2.81
C CYS A 45 4.12 21.55 2.89
N GLY A 46 4.70 21.61 4.09
CA GLY A 46 6.10 22.02 4.30
C GLY A 46 7.10 21.07 3.66
N ILE A 47 6.88 19.76 3.77
CA ILE A 47 7.73 18.73 3.15
C ILE A 47 7.64 18.80 1.63
N LEU A 48 6.43 18.92 1.06
CA LEU A 48 6.23 19.06 -0.38
C LEU A 48 6.83 20.37 -0.94
N ALA A 49 6.68 21.49 -0.22
CA ALA A 49 7.30 22.76 -0.60
C ALA A 49 8.83 22.71 -0.59
N SER A 50 9.41 21.80 0.19
CA SER A 50 10.86 21.55 0.23
C SER A 50 11.35 20.64 -0.92
N GLY A 51 10.46 20.25 -1.84
CA GLY A 51 10.79 19.45 -3.02
C GLY A 51 10.68 17.94 -2.84
N ALA A 52 9.97 17.46 -1.82
CA ALA A 52 9.67 16.03 -1.70
C ALA A 52 8.77 15.56 -2.86
N ASP A 53 8.98 14.33 -3.33
CA ASP A 53 8.18 13.73 -4.39
C ASP A 53 6.75 13.43 -3.90
N PRO A 54 5.70 14.05 -4.48
CA PRO A 54 4.31 13.77 -4.11
C PRO A 54 3.87 12.33 -4.47
N ASN A 55 4.63 11.63 -5.32
CA ASN A 55 4.41 10.23 -5.68
C ASN A 55 5.25 9.26 -4.83
N ALA A 56 5.83 9.74 -3.72
CA ALA A 56 6.54 8.91 -2.77
C ALA A 56 5.73 7.68 -2.34
N ARG A 57 6.43 6.59 -2.04
CA ARG A 57 5.83 5.31 -1.66
C ARG A 57 6.44 4.80 -0.37
N LYS A 58 5.60 4.13 0.43
CA LYS A 58 6.02 3.37 1.61
C LYS A 58 6.89 2.20 1.16
N THR A 59 7.97 1.95 1.89
CA THR A 59 8.80 0.75 1.72
C THR A 59 8.49 -0.25 2.83
N VAL A 60 8.25 -1.51 2.47
CA VAL A 60 8.05 -2.60 3.43
C VAL A 60 9.15 -3.64 3.22
N THR A 61 9.86 -3.96 4.30
CA THR A 61 10.92 -4.96 4.35
C THR A 61 10.48 -6.13 5.23
N ILE A 62 10.60 -7.34 4.71
CA ILE A 62 10.30 -8.57 5.44
C ILE A 62 11.61 -9.32 5.65
N THR A 63 11.87 -9.68 6.90
CA THR A 63 12.97 -10.58 7.29
C THR A 63 12.36 -11.84 7.89
N CYS A 64 12.64 -13.01 7.32
CA CYS A 64 12.12 -14.29 7.81
C CYS A 64 13.22 -15.33 7.99
N THR A 65 13.11 -16.13 9.04
CA THR A 65 13.82 -17.39 9.22
C THR A 65 13.07 -18.47 8.47
N VAL A 66 13.60 -18.91 7.34
CA VAL A 66 12.98 -19.88 6.44
C VAL A 66 13.56 -21.26 6.71
N TRP A 67 12.70 -22.21 7.09
CA TRP A 67 13.04 -23.60 7.35
C TRP A 67 12.94 -24.45 6.08
N GLN A 68 13.79 -25.46 5.98
CA GLN A 68 13.77 -26.41 4.87
C GLN A 68 12.46 -27.20 4.78
N SER A 69 11.87 -27.54 5.94
CA SER A 69 10.61 -28.27 5.99
C SER A 69 9.82 -27.96 7.26
N ILE A 70 8.52 -28.22 7.23
CA ILE A 70 7.63 -28.10 8.40
C ILE A 70 7.10 -29.49 8.74
N LYS A 71 7.18 -29.85 10.01
CA LYS A 71 6.44 -30.97 10.57
C LYS A 71 5.15 -30.44 11.16
N HIS A 72 4.03 -30.81 10.56
CA HIS A 72 2.73 -30.40 11.06
C HIS A 72 2.41 -31.09 12.39
N GLY A 73 1.94 -30.31 13.35
CA GLY A 73 1.51 -30.83 14.64
C GLY A 73 0.20 -31.63 14.51
N SER A 74 0.12 -32.79 15.15
CA SER A 74 -1.13 -33.54 15.29
C SER A 74 -1.81 -33.19 16.61
N TRP A 75 -3.15 -33.13 16.63
CA TRP A 75 -3.97 -33.03 17.85
C TRP A 75 -3.64 -31.81 18.73
N GLY A 76 -3.75 -30.60 18.17
CA GLY A 76 -3.57 -29.35 18.93
C GLY A 76 -2.12 -29.02 19.29
N ARG A 77 -1.14 -29.77 18.77
CA ARG A 77 0.27 -29.38 18.82
C ARG A 77 0.56 -28.36 17.72
N ALA A 78 1.39 -27.38 18.02
CA ALA A 78 1.88 -26.42 17.04
C ALA A 78 2.76 -27.11 15.98
N ASP A 79 2.82 -26.51 14.79
CA ASP A 79 3.76 -26.89 13.76
C ASP A 79 5.20 -26.68 14.25
N VAL A 80 6.16 -27.43 13.69
CA VAL A 80 7.57 -27.33 14.07
C VAL A 80 8.44 -27.27 12.81
N GLY A 81 9.35 -26.30 12.75
CA GLY A 81 10.35 -26.18 11.70
C GLY A 81 11.38 -27.30 11.82
N MET A 82 11.72 -27.94 10.71
CA MET A 82 12.61 -29.11 10.67
C MET A 82 13.73 -28.90 9.66
N GLY A 83 14.92 -29.37 10.02
CA GLY A 83 16.12 -29.31 9.19
C GLY A 83 16.88 -27.99 9.35
N ASN A 84 17.64 -27.63 8.32
CA ASN A 84 18.36 -26.36 8.29
C ASN A 84 17.39 -25.18 8.11
N PHE A 85 17.81 -24.01 8.56
CA PHE A 85 17.13 -22.75 8.32
C PHE A 85 18.11 -21.69 7.83
N GLU A 86 17.58 -20.68 7.15
CA GLU A 86 18.34 -19.50 6.76
C GLU A 86 17.51 -18.22 6.96
N SER A 87 18.19 -17.10 7.21
CA SER A 87 17.54 -15.79 7.25
C SER A 87 17.45 -15.24 5.84
N ARG A 88 16.24 -14.87 5.40
CA ARG A 88 16.00 -14.22 4.10
C ARG A 88 15.37 -12.86 4.31
N VAL A 89 15.73 -11.91 3.45
CA VAL A 89 15.22 -10.54 3.47
C VAL A 89 14.68 -10.18 2.09
N ASP A 90 13.56 -9.48 2.04
CA ASP A 90 13.02 -8.89 0.82
C ASP A 90 12.32 -7.56 1.12
N SER A 91 12.49 -6.58 0.23
CA SER A 91 11.92 -5.23 0.37
C SER A 91 11.11 -4.86 -0.87
N ARG A 92 9.99 -4.17 -0.67
CA ARG A 92 9.11 -3.73 -1.77
C ARG A 92 8.51 -2.36 -1.50
N GLN A 93 8.35 -1.57 -2.57
CA GLN A 93 7.52 -0.36 -2.56
C GLN A 93 6.04 -0.76 -2.54
N CYS A 94 5.30 -0.26 -1.56
CA CYS A 94 3.90 -0.59 -1.33
C CYS A 94 3.02 0.65 -1.61
N GLU A 95 2.26 1.11 -0.62
CA GLU A 95 1.27 2.18 -0.78
C GLU A 95 1.94 3.49 -1.22
N SER A 96 1.31 4.20 -2.16
CA SER A 96 1.71 5.57 -2.50
C SER A 96 1.18 6.57 -1.47
N ALA A 97 1.81 7.73 -1.38
CA ALA A 97 1.35 8.88 -0.60
C ALA A 97 -0.13 9.19 -0.88
N LEU A 98 -0.52 9.19 -2.16
CA LEU A 98 -1.90 9.44 -2.58
C LEU A 98 -2.86 8.33 -2.12
N ALA A 99 -2.45 7.06 -2.21
CA ALA A 99 -3.26 5.94 -1.74
C ALA A 99 -3.53 6.03 -0.22
N LEU A 100 -2.51 6.39 0.57
CA LEU A 100 -2.64 6.56 2.02
C LEU A 100 -3.53 7.75 2.39
N ALA A 101 -3.43 8.86 1.66
CA ALA A 101 -4.29 10.02 1.88
C ALA A 101 -5.77 9.75 1.56
N ILE A 102 -6.04 9.00 0.48
CA ILE A 102 -7.39 8.54 0.15
C ILE A 102 -7.91 7.58 1.23
N HIS A 103 -7.06 6.63 1.64
CA HIS A 103 -7.40 5.65 2.67
C HIS A 103 -7.73 6.30 4.03
N SER A 104 -7.00 7.35 4.41
CA SER A 104 -7.25 8.13 5.63
C SER A 104 -8.45 9.07 5.54
N LYS A 105 -9.10 9.17 4.37
CA LYS A 105 -10.24 10.06 4.07
C LYS A 105 -9.93 11.55 4.34
N ASN A 106 -8.66 11.94 4.26
CA ASN A 106 -8.26 13.32 4.48
C ASN A 106 -8.22 14.09 3.15
N LEU A 107 -9.37 14.67 2.78
CA LEU A 107 -9.52 15.42 1.52
C LEU A 107 -8.49 16.55 1.37
N ALA A 108 -8.13 17.23 2.46
CA ALA A 108 -7.17 18.33 2.41
C ALA A 108 -5.77 17.85 2.01
N ILE A 109 -5.33 16.71 2.54
CA ILE A 109 -4.05 16.10 2.15
C ILE A 109 -4.09 15.60 0.70
N VAL A 110 -5.20 14.99 0.27
CA VAL A 110 -5.37 14.58 -1.14
C VAL A 110 -5.24 15.77 -2.09
N GLN A 111 -5.91 16.90 -1.78
CA GLN A 111 -5.82 18.12 -2.57
C GLN A 111 -4.40 18.70 -2.57
N ALA A 112 -3.71 18.67 -1.44
CA ALA A 112 -2.32 19.11 -1.36
C ALA A 112 -1.42 18.28 -2.28
N LEU A 113 -1.48 16.94 -2.19
CA LEU A 113 -0.67 16.05 -3.04
C LEU A 113 -0.91 16.31 -4.53
N ILE A 114 -2.17 16.43 -4.96
CA ILE A 114 -2.53 16.72 -6.35
C ILE A 114 -1.98 18.09 -6.79
N ARG A 115 -2.10 19.12 -5.94
CA ARG A 115 -1.59 20.46 -6.23
C ARG A 115 -0.08 20.48 -6.43
N TYR A 116 0.65 19.64 -5.71
CA TYR A 116 2.10 19.48 -5.85
C TYR A 116 2.53 18.51 -6.94
N GLY A 117 1.59 17.93 -7.71
CA GLY A 117 1.89 17.11 -8.89
C GLY A 117 1.80 15.60 -8.69
N ALA A 118 1.08 15.12 -7.66
CA ALA A 118 0.73 13.70 -7.58
C ALA A 118 -0.10 13.30 -8.80
N ASP A 119 0.25 12.19 -9.46
CA ASP A 119 -0.48 11.68 -10.60
C ASP A 119 -1.73 10.90 -10.14
N MET A 120 -2.91 11.47 -10.35
CA MET A 120 -4.18 10.83 -9.98
C MET A 120 -4.64 9.76 -10.97
N HIS A 121 -4.08 9.75 -12.19
CA HIS A 121 -4.42 8.80 -13.25
C HIS A 121 -3.48 7.60 -13.29
N ALA A 122 -2.36 7.66 -12.56
CA ALA A 122 -1.47 6.53 -12.40
C ALA A 122 -2.17 5.37 -11.68
N PRO A 123 -1.87 4.11 -12.08
CA PRO A 123 -2.39 2.95 -11.39
C PRO A 123 -1.88 2.91 -9.95
N ILE A 124 -2.79 2.65 -9.02
CA ILE A 124 -2.45 2.46 -7.62
C ILE A 124 -2.37 0.97 -7.33
N GLU A 125 -1.21 0.52 -6.90
CA GLU A 125 -1.00 -0.86 -6.46
C GLU A 125 -0.18 -0.93 -5.19
N TRP A 126 -0.38 -1.96 -4.38
CA TRP A 126 0.54 -2.28 -3.29
C TRP A 126 0.42 -3.74 -2.89
N ALA A 127 1.47 -4.26 -2.26
CA ALA A 127 1.49 -5.62 -1.76
C ALA A 127 1.32 -5.65 -0.24
N LEU A 128 0.64 -6.68 0.25
CA LEU A 128 0.64 -7.04 1.66
C LEU A 128 1.43 -8.33 1.84
N PRO A 129 2.29 -8.40 2.86
CA PRO A 129 2.96 -9.63 3.17
C PRO A 129 2.02 -10.66 3.78
N GLY A 130 2.35 -11.93 3.57
CA GLY A 130 1.73 -13.04 4.28
C GLY A 130 2.27 -13.13 5.70
N PHE A 131 1.51 -13.81 6.55
CA PHE A 131 1.92 -14.25 7.87
C PHE A 131 1.89 -15.77 7.90
N TYR A 132 2.91 -16.36 8.50
CA TYR A 132 2.99 -17.79 8.75
C TYR A 132 3.63 -18.00 10.11
N GLU A 133 3.06 -18.91 10.91
CA GLU A 133 3.66 -19.28 12.20
C GLU A 133 5.09 -19.80 12.00
N ILE A 134 5.29 -20.57 10.92
CA ILE A 134 6.59 -21.06 10.48
C ILE A 134 6.73 -20.78 8.98
N TRP A 135 7.84 -20.16 8.61
CA TRP A 135 8.16 -19.90 7.22
C TRP A 135 8.93 -21.07 6.64
N ASP A 136 8.36 -21.74 5.63
CA ASP A 136 9.07 -22.68 4.76
C ASP A 136 9.35 -22.03 3.39
N GLU A 137 10.00 -22.79 2.50
CA GLU A 137 10.28 -22.32 1.14
C GLU A 137 9.02 -21.91 0.37
N LYS A 138 7.90 -22.62 0.58
CA LYS A 138 6.63 -22.32 -0.08
C LYS A 138 6.02 -21.02 0.43
N ALA A 139 6.00 -20.82 1.75
CA ALA A 139 5.56 -19.60 2.40
C ALA A 139 6.40 -18.41 1.94
N TRP A 140 7.73 -18.57 1.89
CA TRP A 140 8.64 -17.53 1.41
C TRP A 140 8.40 -17.14 -0.06
N PHE A 141 8.14 -18.11 -0.93
CA PHE A 141 7.81 -17.83 -2.33
C PHE A 141 6.52 -16.98 -2.45
N ARG A 142 5.59 -17.19 -1.51
CA ARG A 142 4.30 -16.47 -1.39
C ARG A 142 4.33 -15.36 -0.34
N ARG A 143 5.51 -14.84 0.02
CA ARG A 143 5.67 -13.83 1.08
C ARG A 143 4.88 -12.56 0.83
N TRP A 144 4.71 -12.14 -0.42
CA TRP A 144 3.77 -11.07 -0.82
C TRP A 144 2.46 -11.72 -1.21
N ARG A 145 1.61 -11.96 -0.21
CA ARG A 145 0.44 -12.82 -0.35
C ARG A 145 -0.66 -12.15 -1.16
N PHE A 146 -0.91 -10.87 -0.90
CA PHE A 146 -1.96 -10.10 -1.56
C PHE A 146 -1.34 -8.94 -2.32
N VAL A 147 -1.84 -8.67 -3.52
CA VAL A 147 -1.53 -7.46 -4.26
C VAL A 147 -2.86 -6.77 -4.57
N TYR A 148 -3.03 -5.57 -4.04
CA TYR A 148 -4.13 -4.68 -4.38
C TYR A 148 -3.73 -3.89 -5.62
N SER A 149 -4.65 -3.78 -6.57
CA SER A 149 -4.46 -2.98 -7.78
C SER A 149 -5.76 -2.28 -8.16
N PHE A 150 -5.63 -0.99 -8.44
CA PHE A 150 -6.68 -0.07 -8.87
C PHE A 150 -6.20 0.67 -10.11
N PRO A 151 -7.06 0.87 -11.13
CA PRO A 151 -6.69 1.58 -12.35
C PRO A 151 -6.21 3.02 -12.10
N ASP A 152 -6.80 3.70 -11.12
CA ASP A 152 -6.52 5.10 -10.79
C ASP A 152 -6.95 5.43 -9.35
N ALA A 153 -6.65 6.66 -8.91
CA ALA A 153 -7.00 7.17 -7.60
C ALA A 153 -8.51 7.26 -7.35
N LEU A 154 -9.28 7.56 -8.39
CA LEU A 154 -10.74 7.68 -8.30
C LEU A 154 -11.40 6.33 -8.04
N SER A 155 -10.92 5.27 -8.71
CA SER A 155 -11.38 3.90 -8.54
C SER A 155 -11.14 3.42 -7.11
N LEU A 156 -9.97 3.74 -6.54
CA LEU A 156 -9.68 3.48 -5.12
C LEU A 156 -10.65 4.24 -4.21
N ALA A 157 -10.83 5.54 -4.41
CA ALA A 157 -11.69 6.39 -3.58
C ALA A 157 -13.17 5.97 -3.62
N ALA A 158 -13.64 5.54 -4.79
CA ALA A 158 -15.00 5.04 -4.98
C ALA A 158 -15.21 3.62 -4.43
N GLY A 159 -14.12 2.91 -4.06
CA GLY A 159 -14.18 1.48 -3.72
C GLY A 159 -14.62 0.60 -4.89
N VAL A 160 -14.47 1.08 -6.13
CA VAL A 160 -14.94 0.41 -7.34
C VAL A 160 -13.80 -0.39 -7.96
N LYS A 161 -14.04 -1.70 -8.18
CA LYS A 161 -13.17 -2.58 -8.99
C LYS A 161 -11.70 -2.61 -8.53
N ASN A 162 -11.45 -3.08 -7.31
CA ASN A 162 -10.14 -3.62 -6.97
C ASN A 162 -9.95 -5.01 -7.61
N THR A 163 -8.77 -5.25 -8.13
CA THR A 163 -8.29 -6.63 -8.32
C THR A 163 -7.42 -6.98 -7.13
N VAL A 164 -7.79 -8.00 -6.38
CA VAL A 164 -6.94 -8.57 -5.34
C VAL A 164 -6.34 -9.84 -5.91
N ALA A 165 -5.10 -9.75 -6.39
CA ALA A 165 -4.37 -10.90 -6.86
C ALA A 165 -3.70 -11.59 -5.67
N ALA A 166 -4.16 -12.80 -5.33
CA ALA A 166 -3.40 -13.67 -4.45
C ALA A 166 -2.24 -14.28 -5.25
N ARG A 167 -1.00 -14.09 -4.81
CA ARG A 167 0.16 -14.62 -5.57
C ARG A 167 0.13 -16.15 -5.61
N GLY A 168 -0.11 -16.70 -6.81
CA GLY A 168 -0.27 -18.15 -7.03
C GLY A 168 -1.69 -18.68 -6.84
N GLY A 169 -2.69 -17.80 -6.71
CA GLY A 169 -4.11 -18.14 -6.74
C GLY A 169 -4.84 -17.38 -7.85
N PRO A 170 -6.14 -17.66 -8.06
CA PRO A 170 -6.96 -16.87 -8.97
C PRO A 170 -7.06 -15.42 -8.48
N SER A 171 -7.10 -14.46 -9.41
CA SER A 171 -7.43 -13.07 -9.09
C SER A 171 -8.85 -13.01 -8.52
N LEU A 172 -8.97 -12.52 -7.30
CA LEU A 172 -10.27 -12.27 -6.70
C LEU A 172 -10.70 -10.86 -7.11
N VAL A 173 -11.86 -10.73 -7.75
CA VAL A 173 -12.49 -9.43 -8.00
C VAL A 173 -13.00 -8.93 -6.65
N GLY A 174 -12.44 -7.83 -6.14
CA GLY A 174 -12.54 -7.47 -4.73
C GLY A 174 -13.84 -6.78 -4.29
N ASN A 175 -14.95 -7.13 -4.94
CA ASN A 175 -16.30 -6.88 -4.43
C ASN A 175 -16.90 -8.13 -3.75
N SER A 176 -16.09 -9.16 -3.49
CA SER A 176 -16.54 -10.29 -2.68
C SER A 176 -16.90 -9.78 -1.28
N PRO A 177 -18.06 -10.16 -0.70
CA PRO A 177 -18.43 -9.82 0.68
C PRO A 177 -17.39 -10.25 1.71
N GLU A 178 -16.43 -11.11 1.33
CA GLU A 178 -15.31 -11.56 2.15
C GLU A 178 -14.24 -10.49 2.43
N PHE A 179 -14.15 -9.44 1.60
CA PHE A 179 -13.17 -8.36 1.76
C PHE A 179 -13.85 -6.97 1.74
N PRO A 180 -14.66 -6.64 2.78
CA PRO A 180 -15.36 -5.35 2.84
C PRO A 180 -14.42 -4.15 3.03
N SER A 181 -13.14 -4.40 3.32
CA SER A 181 -12.14 -3.40 3.60
C SER A 181 -10.86 -3.56 2.79
N VAL A 182 -10.38 -2.42 2.29
CA VAL A 182 -9.04 -2.27 1.73
C VAL A 182 -8.03 -2.22 2.89
N ARG A 183 -7.06 -3.14 2.88
CA ARG A 183 -6.03 -3.28 3.91
C ARG A 183 -4.75 -2.57 3.49
N VAL A 184 -4.08 -1.93 4.43
CA VAL A 184 -2.81 -1.21 4.22
C VAL A 184 -1.77 -1.67 5.24
N ASN A 185 -0.50 -1.71 4.85
CA ASN A 185 0.62 -2.06 5.72
C ASN A 185 0.68 -1.17 6.98
N CYS A 186 1.30 -1.68 8.05
CA CYS A 186 1.56 -0.92 9.30
C CYS A 186 2.15 0.47 9.03
N LYS A 187 1.90 1.43 9.93
CA LYS A 187 2.37 2.82 9.79
C LYS A 187 3.91 2.93 9.73
N GLY A 188 4.40 3.97 9.07
CA GLY A 188 5.81 4.33 8.91
C GLY A 188 6.25 4.40 7.44
N GLY A 189 7.15 5.32 7.07
CA GLY A 189 7.67 5.39 5.70
C GLY A 189 8.48 4.15 5.30
N ASN A 190 9.19 3.56 6.27
CA ASN A 190 9.96 2.34 6.11
C ASN A 190 9.56 1.32 7.19
N VAL A 191 8.78 0.31 6.80
CA VAL A 191 8.24 -0.71 7.70
C VAL A 191 9.14 -1.94 7.68
N SER A 192 9.61 -2.37 8.83
CA SER A 192 10.38 -3.62 8.99
C SER A 192 9.56 -4.68 9.71
N LEU A 193 9.34 -5.82 9.06
CA LEU A 193 8.60 -6.95 9.58
C LEU A 193 9.55 -8.13 9.78
N VAL A 194 9.65 -8.61 11.02
CA VAL A 194 10.53 -9.73 11.37
C VAL A 194 9.68 -10.94 11.75
N ASN A 195 9.83 -12.04 11.01
CA ASN A 195 9.07 -13.27 11.16
C ASN A 195 7.56 -13.04 11.37
N PRO A 196 6.87 -12.41 10.40
CA PRO A 196 5.45 -12.12 10.55
C PRO A 196 4.65 -13.42 10.72
N SER A 197 4.03 -13.60 11.90
CA SER A 197 3.34 -14.84 12.28
C SER A 197 1.86 -14.66 12.57
N LYS A 198 1.39 -13.42 12.73
CA LYS A 198 -0.02 -13.10 13.00
C LYS A 198 -0.52 -11.99 12.09
N ASP A 199 -1.83 -11.99 11.90
CA ASP A 199 -2.55 -11.12 10.98
C ASP A 199 -2.40 -9.63 11.33
N LEU A 200 -2.58 -9.29 12.62
CA LEU A 200 -2.59 -7.91 13.11
C LEU A 200 -1.20 -7.25 13.23
N SER A 201 -0.11 -8.01 13.09
CA SER A 201 1.25 -7.44 13.16
C SER A 201 1.74 -6.82 11.85
N ILE A 202 0.92 -6.87 10.79
CA ILE A 202 1.39 -6.64 9.41
C ILE A 202 0.65 -5.52 8.71
N TYR A 203 -0.64 -5.36 9.00
CA TYR A 203 -1.47 -4.38 8.34
C TYR A 203 -2.54 -3.86 9.31
N VAL A 204 -3.06 -2.68 8.98
CA VAL A 204 -4.23 -2.10 9.65
C VAL A 204 -5.42 -2.29 8.73
N SER A 205 -6.43 -3.03 9.18
CA SER A 205 -7.72 -3.11 8.49
C SER A 205 -8.60 -1.99 8.98
N TRP A 206 -9.10 -1.17 8.06
CA TRP A 206 -10.16 -0.22 8.34
C TRP A 206 -11.48 -0.77 7.84
N CYS A 207 -12.43 -1.04 8.74
CA CYS A 207 -13.80 -1.26 8.30
C CYS A 207 -14.27 -0.01 7.56
N SER A 208 -14.65 -0.18 6.30
CA SER A 208 -15.50 0.79 5.62
C SER A 208 -16.71 0.99 6.52
N VAL A 209 -16.87 2.19 7.10
CA VAL A 209 -18.16 2.60 7.65
C VAL A 209 -19.18 2.35 6.54
N PRO A 210 -20.26 1.59 6.76
CA PRO A 210 -21.26 1.39 5.72
C PRO A 210 -21.64 2.76 5.16
N LEU A 211 -21.70 2.85 3.83
CA LEU A 211 -22.19 4.02 3.10
C LEU A 211 -23.70 4.18 3.36
N ASP A 212 -24.10 4.30 4.62
CA ASP A 212 -25.40 4.84 5.02
C ASP A 212 -25.32 6.36 4.99
N ILE A 213 -24.72 6.92 3.93
CA ILE A 213 -24.99 8.30 3.55
C ILE A 213 -26.28 8.21 2.76
N PRO A 214 -27.46 8.54 3.34
CA PRO A 214 -28.64 8.75 2.52
C PRO A 214 -28.24 9.80 1.47
N ILE A 215 -28.39 9.46 0.20
CA ILE A 215 -28.25 10.43 -0.89
C ILE A 215 -29.43 11.40 -0.75
N VAL A 216 -29.32 12.34 0.19
CA VAL A 216 -30.28 13.41 0.38
C VAL A 216 -30.08 14.36 -0.79
N GLY A 217 -30.92 14.26 -1.81
CA GLY A 217 -31.11 15.38 -2.72
C GLY A 217 -31.36 15.10 -4.20
N VAL A 218 -31.25 13.87 -4.71
CA VAL A 218 -31.75 13.60 -6.07
C VAL A 218 -33.23 13.25 -5.98
N LYS A 219 -34.07 14.29 -5.86
CA LYS A 219 -35.49 14.15 -6.21
C LYS A 219 -35.54 13.86 -7.71
N THR A 220 -35.61 12.58 -8.06
CA THR A 220 -36.07 12.15 -9.37
C THR A 220 -37.54 12.55 -9.46
N THR A 221 -37.81 13.77 -9.90
CA THR A 221 -39.16 14.20 -10.27
C THR A 221 -39.55 13.37 -11.49
N LEU A 222 -40.08 12.18 -11.26
CA LEU A 222 -40.84 11.46 -12.27
C LEU A 222 -42.04 12.33 -12.60
N ALA A 223 -41.96 13.01 -13.75
CA ALA A 223 -43.09 13.71 -14.34
C ALA A 223 -44.22 12.70 -14.56
N THR A 224 -45.24 12.76 -13.71
CA THR A 224 -46.52 12.10 -13.95
C THR A 224 -47.18 12.77 -15.15
N SER A 225 -47.41 11.97 -16.19
CA SER A 225 -48.16 12.34 -17.38
C SER A 225 -49.60 12.76 -17.01
N PRO A 226 -50.12 13.90 -17.49
CA PRO A 226 -51.53 14.24 -17.34
C PRO A 226 -52.32 13.59 -18.48
N GLY A 227 -53.15 12.60 -18.18
CA GLY A 227 -53.95 11.91 -19.20
C GLY A 227 -55.01 10.98 -18.62
N SER A 228 -55.85 11.48 -17.71
CA SER A 228 -57.10 10.83 -17.34
C SER A 228 -58.24 11.45 -18.14
N VAL A 229 -58.64 10.79 -19.22
CA VAL A 229 -59.85 11.13 -19.99
C VAL A 229 -61.03 10.46 -19.29
N ASP A 230 -61.98 11.27 -18.85
CA ASP A 230 -63.25 10.85 -18.21
C ASP A 230 -64.24 10.35 -19.29
N PRO A 231 -64.79 9.12 -19.21
CA PRO A 231 -65.83 8.66 -20.10
C PRO A 231 -67.20 8.70 -19.39
N THR A 232 -67.79 9.88 -19.27
CA THR A 232 -69.21 10.05 -18.90
C THR A 232 -70.08 10.15 -20.16
N TRP A 233 -70.21 9.04 -20.89
CA TRP A 233 -71.31 8.83 -21.84
C TRP A 233 -71.69 7.35 -21.90
N LEU A 234 -72.54 6.92 -20.98
CA LEU A 234 -73.50 5.83 -21.16
C LEU A 234 -74.39 5.73 -19.91
N GLN A 235 -75.60 6.26 -20.00
CA GLN A 235 -76.88 5.56 -19.77
C GLN A 235 -77.98 6.50 -19.28
N LEU A 236 -79.02 6.55 -20.14
CA LEU A 236 -80.46 6.69 -19.86
C LEU A 236 -80.97 7.99 -19.21
#